data_AF-A0A239P8D1-F1
#
_entry.id   AF-A0A239P8D1-F1
#
_cell.length_a   1.000
_cell.length_b   1.000
_cell.length_c   1.000
_cell.angle_alpha   90.00
_cell.angle_beta   90.00
_cell.angle_gamma   90.00
#
_symmetry.space_group_name_H-M   'P 1'
#
loop_
_entity.id
_entity.type
_entity.pdbx_description
1 polymer ?
#
loop_
_entity_poly.entity_id
_entity_poly.type
_entity_poly.pdbx_seq_one_letter_code
_entity_poly.pdbx_strand_id
1 'polypeptide(L)'
;MTQTYATDPGRHAALLDHLPADVEALGIVVRNVVGGAGTPGADHARLVDLLDADQARYPGQGLRVPRGRPVGGTCRSAALLMVAALRHRSLPARSRVGFAPYLGDAAHVVVSYHDGRRWLTTDPRVPGATGFVFPGDAWLAYRAGTLDAARFGGGAALRDAVLRDLAHVNGTEVRLTDEWGPMGPDLVDGLDVIDDLAALLVSVSRGDAVAARELVERYASDHRIRAPRLVLATT
;
A
#
# COMPACT_ATOMS: atom_id res chain seq x y z
N MET A 1 -1.83 4.62 16.51
CA MET A 1 -2.76 4.06 15.49
C MET A 1 -2.74 2.55 15.62
N THR A 2 -3.88 1.89 15.45
CA THR A 2 -3.97 0.42 15.56
C THR A 2 -3.40 -0.25 14.31
N GLN A 3 -2.73 -1.39 14.47
CA GLN A 3 -2.33 -2.24 13.35
C GLN A 3 -3.58 -2.82 12.64
N THR A 4 -3.49 -3.06 11.34
CA THR A 4 -4.49 -3.85 10.60
C THR A 4 -4.12 -5.32 10.64
N TYR A 5 -4.99 -6.19 10.11
CA TYR A 5 -4.70 -7.62 9.98
C TYR A 5 -3.37 -7.90 9.24
N ALA A 6 -3.06 -7.11 8.21
CA ALA A 6 -1.85 -7.29 7.41
C ALA A 6 -0.60 -6.65 8.05
N THR A 7 -0.75 -5.58 8.84
CA THR A 7 0.39 -4.89 9.48
C THR A 7 0.65 -5.31 10.91
N ASP A 8 -0.17 -6.19 11.49
CA ASP A 8 0.07 -6.75 12.82
C ASP A 8 1.34 -7.62 12.83
N PRO A 9 2.38 -7.24 13.60
CA PRO A 9 3.61 -8.03 13.71
C PRO A 9 3.43 -9.31 14.55
N GLY A 10 2.32 -9.46 15.27
CA GLY A 10 2.05 -10.58 16.16
C GLY A 10 3.17 -10.79 17.18
N ARG A 11 3.67 -12.02 17.26
CA ARG A 11 4.77 -12.41 18.17
C ARG A 11 6.08 -11.65 17.95
N HIS A 12 6.22 -10.98 16.81
CA HIS A 12 7.43 -10.24 16.43
C HIS A 12 7.38 -8.75 16.79
N ALA A 13 6.41 -8.29 17.58
CA ALA A 13 6.25 -6.88 17.92
C ALA A 13 7.55 -6.22 18.45
N ALA A 14 8.31 -6.95 19.28
CA ALA A 14 9.58 -6.46 19.84
C ALA A 14 10.65 -6.13 18.77
N LEU A 15 10.56 -6.70 17.57
CA LEU A 15 11.47 -6.37 16.46
C LEU A 15 11.28 -4.93 15.94
N LEU A 16 10.15 -4.30 16.26
CA LEU A 16 9.83 -2.93 15.83
C LEU A 16 10.29 -1.84 16.82
N ASP A 17 10.62 -2.20 18.06
CA ASP A 17 10.88 -1.23 19.16
C ASP A 17 12.04 -0.26 18.86
N HIS A 18 13.14 -0.79 18.30
CA HIS A 18 14.41 -0.07 18.13
C HIS A 18 14.72 0.33 16.68
N LEU A 19 13.70 0.38 15.82
CA LEU A 19 13.87 0.83 14.43
C LEU A 19 14.21 2.34 14.35
N PRO A 20 14.67 2.88 13.23
CA PRO A 20 14.84 4.33 13.07
C PRO A 20 13.49 5.05 13.01
N ALA A 21 13.41 6.26 13.59
CA ALA A 21 12.22 7.10 13.49
C ALA A 21 12.20 7.90 12.17
N ASP A 22 13.40 8.20 11.66
CA ASP A 22 13.58 8.78 10.34
C ASP A 22 13.13 7.80 9.24
N VAL A 23 12.36 8.32 8.29
CA VAL A 23 11.68 7.55 7.23
C VAL A 23 12.68 7.00 6.23
N GLU A 24 13.75 7.73 5.92
CA GLU A 24 14.79 7.28 5.00
C GLU A 24 15.61 6.14 5.62
N ALA A 25 16.02 6.30 6.88
CA ALA A 25 16.70 5.28 7.65
C ALA A 25 15.82 4.04 7.88
N LEU A 26 14.51 4.21 8.08
CA LEU A 26 13.56 3.10 8.13
C LEU A 26 13.48 2.39 6.78
N GLY A 27 13.52 3.11 5.66
CA GLY A 27 13.61 2.53 4.32
C GLY A 27 14.85 1.63 4.16
N ILE A 28 15.99 1.98 4.76
CA ILE A 28 17.20 1.14 4.77
C ILE A 28 16.92 -0.18 5.48
N VAL A 29 16.26 -0.15 6.65
CA VAL A 29 15.87 -1.37 7.37
C VAL A 29 14.92 -2.23 6.53
N VAL A 30 13.94 -1.60 5.87
CA VAL A 30 12.99 -2.34 5.03
C VAL A 30 13.73 -3.07 3.91
N ARG A 31 14.60 -2.37 3.16
CA ARG A 31 15.41 -2.98 2.09
C ARG A 31 16.40 -4.02 2.60
N ASN A 32 16.88 -3.89 3.84
CA ASN A 32 17.69 -4.93 4.48
C ASN A 32 16.91 -6.25 4.63
N VAL A 33 15.62 -6.17 5.00
CA VAL A 33 14.78 -7.36 5.21
C VAL A 33 14.22 -7.92 3.89
N VAL A 34 13.65 -7.05 3.03
CA VAL A 34 12.89 -7.48 1.83
C VAL A 34 13.66 -7.31 0.52
N GLY A 35 14.79 -6.64 0.53
CA GLY A 35 15.53 -6.24 -0.66
C GLY A 35 15.04 -4.94 -1.31
N GLY A 36 15.84 -4.41 -2.23
CA GLY A 36 15.48 -3.27 -3.07
C GLY A 36 14.60 -3.66 -4.27
N ALA A 37 14.27 -2.70 -5.13
CA ALA A 37 13.58 -2.96 -6.39
C ALA A 37 14.29 -4.05 -7.21
N GLY A 38 13.51 -4.96 -7.80
CA GLY A 38 14.03 -6.12 -8.53
C GLY A 38 14.39 -7.34 -7.67
N THR A 39 14.37 -7.23 -6.33
CA THR A 39 14.58 -8.41 -5.47
C THR A 39 13.31 -9.28 -5.45
N PRO A 40 13.35 -10.53 -5.93
CA PRO A 40 12.17 -11.40 -5.94
C PRO A 40 11.86 -11.90 -4.52
N GLY A 41 10.59 -12.20 -4.26
CA GLY A 41 10.19 -12.90 -3.05
C GLY A 41 8.68 -13.07 -2.96
N ALA A 42 8.24 -13.81 -1.94
CA ALA A 42 6.84 -14.09 -1.74
C ALA A 42 6.06 -12.82 -1.37
N ASP A 43 4.83 -12.73 -1.87
CA ASP A 43 3.86 -11.75 -1.40
C ASP A 43 3.20 -12.31 -0.12
N HIS A 44 3.82 -12.06 1.03
CA HIS A 44 3.31 -12.53 2.33
C HIS A 44 2.01 -11.82 2.67
N ALA A 45 0.91 -12.55 2.89
CA ALA A 45 -0.39 -11.94 3.19
C ALA A 45 -0.31 -11.00 4.41
N ARG A 46 0.43 -11.42 5.44
CA ARG A 46 0.63 -10.68 6.70
C ARG A 46 2.10 -10.38 6.94
N LEU A 47 2.35 -9.29 7.67
CA LEU A 47 3.68 -8.92 8.14
C LEU A 47 4.30 -10.01 9.03
N VAL A 48 3.52 -10.63 9.92
CA VAL A 48 4.03 -11.70 10.79
C VAL A 48 4.65 -12.84 10.00
N ASP A 49 4.12 -13.19 8.82
CA ASP A 49 4.64 -14.27 7.97
C ASP A 49 5.97 -13.86 7.30
N LEU A 50 6.11 -12.58 6.92
CA LEU A 50 7.37 -12.02 6.44
C LEU A 50 8.44 -12.03 7.54
N LEU A 51 8.07 -11.64 8.76
CA LEU A 51 8.96 -11.63 9.91
C LEU A 51 9.35 -13.05 10.35
N ASP A 52 8.44 -14.02 10.22
CA ASP A 52 8.75 -15.44 10.38
C ASP A 52 9.82 -15.91 9.41
N ALA A 53 9.69 -15.56 8.13
CA ALA A 53 10.67 -15.91 7.11
C ALA A 53 12.04 -15.23 7.35
N ASP A 54 12.06 -13.99 7.87
CA ASP A 54 13.31 -13.32 8.27
C ASP A 54 13.94 -14.01 9.48
N GLN A 55 13.18 -14.26 10.53
CA GLN A 55 13.69 -14.85 11.77
C GLN A 55 14.05 -16.33 11.62
N ALA A 56 13.48 -17.06 10.67
CA ALA A 56 13.95 -18.40 10.31
C ALA A 56 15.38 -18.38 9.71
N ARG A 57 15.76 -17.30 9.02
CA ARG A 57 17.11 -17.13 8.44
C ARG A 57 18.08 -16.45 9.41
N TYR A 58 17.57 -15.57 10.27
CA TYR A 58 18.35 -14.70 11.15
C TYR A 58 17.81 -14.73 12.60
N PRO A 59 17.83 -15.91 13.26
CA PRO A 59 17.16 -16.10 14.53
C PRO A 59 17.70 -15.16 15.62
N GLY A 60 16.80 -14.42 16.26
CA GLY A 60 17.10 -13.50 17.37
C GLY A 60 17.81 -12.21 16.96
N GLN A 61 18.09 -12.01 15.66
CA GLN A 61 18.74 -10.79 15.20
C GLN A 61 17.72 -9.70 14.90
N GLY A 62 17.92 -8.52 15.49
CA GLY A 62 17.13 -7.33 15.16
C GLY A 62 17.21 -6.96 13.68
N LEU A 63 16.17 -6.30 13.16
CA LEU A 63 16.01 -6.01 11.73
C LEU A 63 17.06 -5.04 11.18
N ARG A 64 17.77 -4.32 12.06
CA ARG A 64 18.90 -3.43 11.69
C ARG A 64 20.20 -4.18 11.40
N VAL A 65 20.31 -5.44 11.83
CA VAL A 65 21.52 -6.24 11.57
C VAL A 65 21.54 -6.61 10.09
N PRO A 66 22.61 -6.32 9.34
CA PRO A 66 22.67 -6.54 7.90
C PRO A 66 22.31 -7.99 7.50
N ARG A 67 21.41 -8.14 6.53
CA ARG A 67 21.06 -9.44 5.95
C ARG A 67 21.97 -9.69 4.74
N GLY A 68 22.80 -10.73 4.82
CA GLY A 68 23.58 -11.18 3.65
C GLY A 68 22.70 -11.71 2.51
N ARG A 69 21.48 -12.14 2.83
CA ARG A 69 20.46 -12.61 1.88
C ARG A 69 19.06 -12.20 2.37
N PRO A 70 18.55 -11.03 1.94
CA PRO A 70 17.19 -10.59 2.27
C PRO A 70 16.15 -11.68 1.98
N VAL A 71 15.06 -11.67 2.73
CA VAL A 71 13.94 -12.61 2.52
C VAL A 71 13.40 -12.52 1.10
N GLY A 72 13.40 -11.30 0.56
CA GLY A 72 12.69 -10.94 -0.67
C GLY A 72 11.28 -10.44 -0.35
N GLY A 73 10.58 -9.91 -1.36
CA GLY A 73 9.16 -9.59 -1.23
C GLY A 73 8.65 -8.63 -2.30
N THR A 74 7.34 -8.39 -2.26
CA THR A 74 6.67 -7.44 -3.14
C THR A 74 6.79 -6.00 -2.64
N CYS A 75 6.35 -5.04 -3.45
CA CYS A 75 6.19 -3.64 -3.02
C CYS A 75 5.25 -3.56 -1.82
N ARG A 76 4.20 -4.39 -1.83
CA ARG A 76 3.27 -4.51 -0.72
C ARG A 76 3.95 -5.03 0.54
N SER A 77 4.75 -6.10 0.48
CA SER A 77 5.50 -6.60 1.65
C SER A 77 6.39 -5.52 2.27
N ALA A 78 7.09 -4.74 1.44
CA ALA A 78 7.90 -3.62 1.89
C ALA A 78 7.07 -2.51 2.55
N ALA A 79 5.92 -2.17 1.94
CA ALA A 79 4.99 -1.19 2.49
C ALA A 79 4.39 -1.64 3.83
N LEU A 80 4.03 -2.93 3.98
CA LEU A 80 3.51 -3.48 5.23
C LEU A 80 4.51 -3.32 6.38
N LEU A 81 5.78 -3.69 6.17
CA LEU A 81 6.81 -3.57 7.21
C LEU A 81 7.01 -2.11 7.62
N MET A 82 7.10 -1.20 6.65
CA MET A 82 7.28 0.23 6.93
C MET A 82 6.06 0.85 7.63
N VAL A 83 4.84 0.56 7.16
CA VAL A 83 3.60 1.03 7.78
C VAL A 83 3.48 0.52 9.21
N ALA A 84 3.78 -0.76 9.45
CA ALA A 84 3.74 -1.33 10.78
C ALA A 84 4.73 -0.64 11.73
N ALA A 85 5.96 -0.39 11.29
CA ALA A 85 6.98 0.31 12.07
C ALA A 85 6.58 1.75 12.41
N LEU A 86 5.96 2.48 11.47
CA LEU A 86 5.44 3.82 11.70
C LEU A 86 4.25 3.79 12.69
N ARG A 87 3.28 2.88 12.49
CA ARG A 87 2.11 2.70 13.37
C ARG A 87 2.52 2.30 14.78
N HIS A 88 3.54 1.45 14.94
CA HIS A 88 4.12 1.03 16.23
C HIS A 88 4.58 2.23 17.05
N ARG A 89 4.93 3.33 16.39
CA ARG A 89 5.35 4.60 17.00
C ARG A 89 4.28 5.67 17.01
N SER A 90 3.04 5.27 16.79
CA SER A 90 1.89 6.16 16.72
C SER A 90 1.96 7.21 15.61
N LEU A 91 2.82 7.04 14.60
CA LEU A 91 2.81 7.88 13.40
C LEU A 91 1.69 7.41 12.48
N PRO A 92 0.78 8.31 12.04
CA PRO A 92 -0.23 7.95 11.05
C PRO A 92 0.41 7.51 9.75
N ALA A 93 0.12 6.27 9.34
CA ALA A 93 0.65 5.69 8.12
C ALA A 93 -0.33 4.70 7.49
N ARG A 94 -0.30 4.63 6.16
CA ARG A 94 -1.11 3.74 5.33
C ARG A 94 -0.34 3.39 4.06
N SER A 95 -0.55 2.19 3.52
CA SER A 95 -0.11 1.89 2.16
C SER A 95 -1.02 2.59 1.14
N ARG A 96 -0.51 2.83 -0.07
CA ARG A 96 -1.25 3.38 -1.20
C ARG A 96 -0.96 2.57 -2.45
N VAL A 97 -1.96 2.35 -3.28
CA VAL A 97 -1.84 1.67 -4.58
C VAL A 97 -1.90 2.72 -5.69
N GLY A 98 -1.16 2.51 -6.77
CA GLY A 98 -1.10 3.45 -7.89
C GLY A 98 -0.02 3.02 -8.87
N PHE A 99 0.61 4.00 -9.52
CA PHE A 99 1.57 3.75 -10.59
C PHE A 99 2.91 4.42 -10.31
N ALA A 100 3.99 3.74 -10.68
CA ALA A 100 5.35 4.20 -10.50
C ALA A 100 6.02 4.47 -11.86
N PRO A 101 5.96 5.71 -12.39
CA PRO A 101 6.66 6.08 -13.63
C PRO A 101 8.16 5.78 -13.60
N TYR A 102 8.79 5.90 -12.43
CA TYR A 102 10.19 5.54 -12.19
C TYR A 102 10.47 4.03 -12.25
N LEU A 103 9.45 3.19 -12.42
CA LEU A 103 9.53 1.74 -12.66
C LEU A 103 8.82 1.36 -13.98
N GLY A 104 8.80 2.25 -14.97
CA GLY A 104 8.15 1.98 -16.26
C GLY A 104 6.62 1.95 -16.16
N ASP A 105 6.05 2.87 -15.39
CA ASP A 105 4.60 3.02 -15.16
C ASP A 105 3.92 1.79 -14.50
N ALA A 106 4.70 0.90 -13.87
CA ALA A 106 4.19 -0.29 -13.21
C ALA A 106 3.18 0.01 -12.09
N ALA A 107 2.15 -0.85 -11.97
CA ALA A 107 1.29 -0.87 -10.79
C ALA A 107 2.13 -1.18 -9.54
N HIS A 108 1.95 -0.38 -8.49
CA HIS A 108 2.90 -0.35 -7.38
C HIS A 108 2.24 0.05 -6.06
N VAL A 109 2.88 -0.33 -4.96
CA VAL A 109 2.45 -0.02 -3.59
C VAL A 109 3.51 0.80 -2.88
N VAL A 110 3.12 1.96 -2.36
CA VAL A 110 3.97 2.89 -1.61
C VAL A 110 3.41 3.15 -0.21
N VAL A 111 4.14 3.90 0.61
CA VAL A 111 3.71 4.30 1.94
C VAL A 111 3.36 5.78 1.95
N SER A 112 2.18 6.11 2.46
CA SER A 112 1.82 7.47 2.83
C SER A 112 1.80 7.61 4.35
N TYR A 113 2.48 8.64 4.86
CA TYR A 113 2.61 8.90 6.30
C TYR A 113 2.40 10.38 6.60
N HIS A 114 1.99 10.70 7.82
CA HIS A 114 1.78 12.08 8.25
C HIS A 114 3.00 12.59 9.02
N ASP A 115 3.59 13.71 8.58
CA ASP A 115 4.77 14.33 9.21
C ASP A 115 4.43 15.27 10.38
N GLY A 116 3.15 15.31 10.78
CA GLY A 116 2.61 16.24 11.76
C GLY A 116 1.95 17.47 11.14
N ARG A 117 2.17 17.73 9.85
CA ARG A 117 1.59 18.86 9.10
C ARG A 117 0.81 18.42 7.87
N ARG A 118 1.30 17.42 7.15
CA ARG A 118 0.71 16.94 5.89
C ARG A 118 1.01 15.46 5.67
N TRP A 119 0.26 14.89 4.73
CA TRP A 119 0.58 13.57 4.19
C TRP A 119 1.74 13.66 3.21
N LEU A 120 2.75 12.83 3.43
CA LEU A 120 3.88 12.59 2.53
C LEU A 120 3.79 11.18 1.97
N THR A 121 4.55 10.92 0.90
CA THR A 121 4.63 9.61 0.25
C THR A 121 6.09 9.22 0.09
N THR A 122 6.38 7.94 0.30
CA THR A 122 7.71 7.35 0.10
C THR A 122 7.60 5.95 -0.45
N ASP A 123 8.53 5.58 -1.32
CA ASP A 123 8.71 4.19 -1.75
C ASP A 123 9.74 3.50 -0.83
N PRO A 124 9.36 2.45 -0.09
CA PRO A 124 10.30 1.74 0.77
C PRO A 124 11.40 1.01 -0.01
N ARG A 125 11.18 0.65 -1.27
CA ARG A 125 12.12 -0.14 -2.09
C ARG A 125 13.01 0.69 -3.02
N VAL A 126 12.61 1.92 -3.32
CA VAL A 126 13.34 2.81 -4.25
C VAL A 126 13.71 4.12 -3.52
N PRO A 127 14.95 4.25 -3.02
CA PRO A 127 15.40 5.46 -2.35
C PRO A 127 15.24 6.71 -3.23
N GLY A 128 14.73 7.80 -2.66
CA GLY A 128 14.58 9.07 -3.37
C GLY A 128 13.55 9.08 -4.50
N ALA A 129 12.75 8.02 -4.66
CA ALA A 129 11.74 7.98 -5.70
C ALA A 129 10.69 9.09 -5.53
N THR A 130 10.41 9.80 -6.62
CA THR A 130 9.40 10.85 -6.70
C THR A 130 8.51 10.64 -7.91
N GLY A 131 7.32 11.25 -7.92
CA GLY A 131 6.41 11.19 -9.06
C GLY A 131 5.54 9.93 -9.11
N PHE A 132 5.28 9.31 -7.95
CA PHE A 132 4.21 8.30 -7.84
C PHE A 132 2.88 8.91 -8.25
N VAL A 133 2.13 8.20 -9.09
CA VAL A 133 0.85 8.65 -9.61
C VAL A 133 -0.27 7.95 -8.83
N PHE A 134 -1.07 8.74 -8.12
CA PHE A 134 -2.26 8.22 -7.45
C PHE A 134 -3.34 7.86 -8.47
N PRO A 135 -4.08 6.76 -8.26
CA PRO A 135 -5.07 6.30 -9.21
C PRO A 135 -6.27 7.23 -9.29
N GLY A 136 -6.62 7.95 -8.21
CA GLY A 136 -7.66 8.98 -8.25
C GLY A 136 -7.31 10.12 -9.22
N ASP A 137 -6.07 10.63 -9.18
CA ASP A 137 -5.60 11.66 -10.11
C ASP A 137 -5.57 11.13 -11.56
N ALA A 138 -5.04 9.91 -11.76
CA ALA A 138 -4.97 9.29 -13.08
C ALA A 138 -6.37 9.02 -13.69
N TRP A 139 -7.30 8.54 -12.87
CA TRP A 139 -8.68 8.30 -13.25
C TRP A 139 -9.36 9.58 -13.69
N LEU A 140 -9.33 10.63 -12.87
CA LEU A 140 -9.96 11.91 -13.21
C LEU A 140 -9.34 12.55 -14.47
N ALA A 141 -8.01 12.44 -14.63
CA ALA A 141 -7.33 12.91 -15.83
C ALA A 141 -7.74 12.15 -17.09
N TYR A 142 -7.91 10.82 -16.98
CA TYR A 142 -8.43 9.97 -18.06
C TYR A 142 -9.87 10.35 -18.42
N ARG A 143 -10.72 10.53 -17.42
CA ARG A 143 -12.13 10.94 -17.59
C ARG A 143 -12.27 12.32 -18.22
N ALA A 144 -11.32 13.22 -17.97
CA ALA A 144 -11.24 14.53 -18.60
C ALA A 144 -10.61 14.53 -20.01
N GLY A 145 -10.14 13.37 -20.51
CA GLY A 145 -9.47 13.27 -21.82
C GLY A 145 -8.04 13.84 -21.84
N THR A 146 -7.44 14.09 -20.67
CA THR A 146 -6.09 14.67 -20.53
C THR A 146 -5.01 13.62 -20.30
N LEU A 147 -5.40 12.36 -20.12
CA LEU A 147 -4.50 11.22 -19.93
C LEU A 147 -4.95 10.05 -20.79
N ASP A 148 -4.02 9.49 -21.56
CA ASP A 148 -4.23 8.22 -22.26
C ASP A 148 -4.09 7.06 -21.26
N ALA A 149 -5.18 6.34 -21.01
CA ALA A 149 -5.19 5.22 -20.08
C ALA A 149 -4.32 4.05 -20.54
N ALA A 150 -3.99 3.94 -21.84
CA ALA A 150 -3.10 2.90 -22.35
C ALA A 150 -1.73 2.91 -21.66
N ARG A 151 -1.27 4.09 -21.20
CA ARG A 151 -0.07 4.25 -20.38
C ARG A 151 -0.05 3.36 -19.15
N PHE A 152 -1.21 3.10 -18.56
CA PHE A 152 -1.37 2.34 -17.32
C PHE A 152 -2.17 1.04 -17.51
N GLY A 153 -2.21 0.50 -18.73
CA GLY A 153 -2.92 -0.74 -19.03
C GLY A 153 -4.41 -0.59 -19.35
N GLY A 154 -4.89 0.63 -19.57
CA GLY A 154 -6.25 0.93 -20.02
C GLY A 154 -7.20 1.41 -18.91
N GLY A 155 -8.42 1.79 -19.31
CA GLY A 155 -9.41 2.35 -18.38
C GLY A 155 -9.80 1.38 -17.26
N ALA A 156 -9.94 0.08 -17.58
CA ALA A 156 -10.21 -0.96 -16.58
C ALA A 156 -9.10 -1.06 -15.52
N ALA A 157 -7.83 -0.96 -15.93
CA ALA A 157 -6.70 -0.97 -15.00
C ALA A 157 -6.70 0.26 -14.07
N LEU A 158 -7.09 1.44 -14.58
CA LEU A 158 -7.27 2.64 -13.75
C LEU A 158 -8.40 2.47 -12.73
N ARG A 159 -9.57 1.95 -13.13
CA ARG A 159 -10.67 1.63 -12.22
C ARG A 159 -10.20 0.71 -11.11
N ASP A 160 -9.52 -0.38 -11.47
CA ASP A 160 -9.09 -1.38 -10.49
C ASP A 160 -8.06 -0.79 -9.52
N ALA A 161 -7.17 0.08 -10.00
CA ALA A 161 -6.23 0.79 -9.14
C ALA A 161 -6.95 1.75 -8.16
N VAL A 162 -8.03 2.43 -8.58
CA VAL A 162 -8.86 3.26 -7.68
C VAL A 162 -9.46 2.42 -6.56
N LEU A 163 -10.03 1.25 -6.88
CA LEU A 163 -10.64 0.35 -5.91
C LEU A 163 -9.60 -0.28 -4.96
N ARG A 164 -8.42 -0.64 -5.47
CA ARG A 164 -7.31 -1.11 -4.62
C ARG A 164 -6.79 -0.02 -3.69
N ASP A 165 -6.61 1.21 -4.17
CA ASP A 165 -6.18 2.31 -3.29
C ASP A 165 -7.24 2.65 -2.24
N LEU A 166 -8.52 2.63 -2.61
CA LEU A 166 -9.65 2.71 -1.68
C LEU A 166 -9.54 1.67 -0.55
N ALA A 167 -9.27 0.41 -0.88
CA ALA A 167 -9.11 -0.65 0.12
C ALA A 167 -7.90 -0.39 1.05
N HIS A 168 -6.76 -0.02 0.49
CA HIS A 168 -5.54 0.25 1.25
C HIS A 168 -5.67 1.47 2.18
N VAL A 169 -6.33 2.54 1.72
CA VAL A 169 -6.60 3.74 2.52
C VAL A 169 -7.49 3.41 3.74
N ASN A 170 -8.37 2.42 3.60
CA ASN A 170 -9.26 1.93 4.65
C ASN A 170 -8.70 0.76 5.47
N GLY A 171 -7.41 0.42 5.31
CA GLY A 171 -6.75 -0.61 6.12
C GLY A 171 -7.01 -2.05 5.69
N THR A 172 -7.40 -2.24 4.43
CA THR A 172 -7.44 -3.56 3.77
C THR A 172 -6.32 -3.60 2.73
N GLU A 173 -5.13 -4.07 3.13
CA GLU A 173 -3.94 -4.11 2.28
C GLU A 173 -3.93 -5.32 1.32
N VAL A 174 -4.82 -5.28 0.33
CA VAL A 174 -5.00 -6.30 -0.73
C VAL A 174 -3.79 -6.46 -1.65
N ARG A 175 -3.70 -7.57 -2.38
CA ARG A 175 -2.68 -7.81 -3.40
C ARG A 175 -3.02 -7.03 -4.68
N LEU A 176 -2.00 -6.74 -5.48
CA LEU A 176 -2.21 -6.13 -6.81
C LEU A 176 -2.92 -7.08 -7.79
N THR A 177 -2.95 -8.38 -7.48
CA THR A 177 -3.66 -9.41 -8.23
C THR A 177 -5.04 -9.73 -7.67
N ASP A 178 -5.42 -9.16 -6.52
CA ASP A 178 -6.75 -9.40 -5.96
C ASP A 178 -7.80 -8.65 -6.78
N GLU A 179 -8.94 -9.32 -7.00
CA GLU A 179 -10.06 -8.82 -7.79
C GLU A 179 -11.36 -8.97 -7.00
N TRP A 180 -12.25 -7.97 -7.10
CA TRP A 180 -13.58 -8.02 -6.50
C TRP A 180 -14.52 -7.00 -7.15
N GLY A 181 -15.82 -7.15 -6.87
CA GLY A 181 -16.81 -6.14 -7.25
C GLY A 181 -16.82 -5.90 -8.76
N PRO A 182 -16.71 -4.65 -9.24
CA PRO A 182 -16.76 -4.32 -10.66
C PRO A 182 -15.40 -4.49 -11.37
N MET A 183 -14.37 -5.07 -10.74
CA MET A 183 -13.09 -5.36 -11.40
C MET A 183 -13.25 -6.40 -12.50
N GLY A 184 -12.42 -6.29 -13.54
CA GLY A 184 -12.48 -7.16 -14.72
C GLY A 184 -11.80 -6.53 -15.94
N PRO A 185 -11.67 -7.27 -17.06
CA PRO A 185 -10.94 -6.80 -18.23
C PRO A 185 -11.60 -5.59 -18.91
N ASP A 186 -12.91 -5.49 -18.82
CA ASP A 186 -13.70 -4.48 -19.50
C ASP A 186 -14.12 -3.34 -18.58
N LEU A 187 -14.18 -2.14 -19.13
CA LEU A 187 -14.76 -0.99 -18.45
C LEU A 187 -16.28 -1.01 -18.65
N VAL A 188 -17.00 -1.48 -17.63
CA VAL A 188 -18.47 -1.60 -17.63
C VAL A 188 -19.15 -0.31 -17.14
N ASP A 189 -20.46 -0.19 -17.34
CA ASP A 189 -21.27 0.97 -16.90
C ASP A 189 -21.17 1.24 -15.38
N GLY A 190 -21.59 2.43 -14.94
CA GLY A 190 -21.52 2.86 -13.53
C GLY A 190 -20.20 3.54 -13.14
N LEU A 191 -19.60 4.27 -14.09
CA LEU A 191 -18.32 4.97 -13.91
C LEU A 191 -18.40 6.17 -12.98
N ASP A 192 -19.60 6.73 -12.78
CA ASP A 192 -19.89 7.81 -11.84
C ASP A 192 -19.49 7.46 -10.40
N VAL A 193 -19.70 6.21 -9.98
CA VAL A 193 -19.24 5.73 -8.68
C VAL A 193 -17.71 5.78 -8.58
N ILE A 194 -17.00 5.47 -9.66
CA ILE A 194 -15.54 5.52 -9.69
C ILE A 194 -15.04 6.97 -9.75
N ASP A 195 -15.73 7.85 -10.48
CA ASP A 195 -15.49 9.30 -10.53
C ASP A 195 -15.56 9.90 -9.10
N ASP A 196 -16.62 9.57 -8.35
CA ASP A 196 -16.82 9.97 -6.96
C ASP A 196 -15.70 9.47 -6.03
N LEU A 197 -15.39 8.17 -6.10
CA LEU A 197 -14.35 7.56 -5.25
C LEU A 197 -12.97 8.14 -5.55
N ALA A 198 -12.66 8.38 -6.82
CA ALA A 198 -11.43 9.02 -7.25
C ALA A 198 -11.31 10.45 -6.68
N ALA A 199 -12.37 11.25 -6.76
CA ALA A 199 -12.40 12.60 -6.19
C ALA A 199 -12.19 12.61 -4.67
N LEU A 200 -12.80 11.67 -3.95
CA LEU A 200 -12.57 11.51 -2.51
C LEU A 200 -11.13 11.11 -2.19
N LEU A 201 -10.53 10.17 -2.95
CA LEU A 201 -9.13 9.75 -2.76
C LEU A 201 -8.14 10.89 -3.00
N VAL A 202 -8.39 11.74 -4.00
CA VAL A 202 -7.60 12.96 -4.25
C VAL A 202 -7.69 13.91 -3.05
N SER A 203 -8.90 14.15 -2.55
CA SER A 203 -9.13 15.01 -1.38
C SER A 203 -8.46 14.48 -0.12
N VAL A 204 -8.53 13.16 0.12
CA VAL A 204 -7.84 12.48 1.22
C VAL A 204 -6.33 12.55 1.12
N SER A 205 -5.77 12.54 -0.09
CA SER A 205 -4.33 12.70 -0.31
C SER A 205 -3.87 14.13 0.01
N ARG A 206 -4.78 15.11 -0.05
CA ARG A 206 -4.55 16.51 0.35
C ARG A 206 -4.84 16.79 1.82
N GLY A 207 -5.28 15.78 2.59
CA GLY A 207 -5.54 15.89 4.02
C GLY A 207 -6.96 16.30 4.40
N ASP A 208 -7.93 16.20 3.48
CA ASP A 208 -9.33 16.48 3.79
C ASP A 208 -9.93 15.42 4.74
N ALA A 209 -10.25 15.84 5.96
CA ALA A 209 -10.82 14.99 7.01
C ALA A 209 -12.32 14.70 6.83
N VAL A 210 -13.05 15.49 6.06
CA VAL A 210 -14.45 15.22 5.70
C VAL A 210 -14.47 14.10 4.66
N ALA A 211 -13.69 14.26 3.59
CA ALA A 211 -13.56 13.24 2.55
C ALA A 211 -13.03 11.91 3.12
N ALA A 212 -12.12 11.96 4.10
CA ALA A 212 -11.62 10.76 4.78
C ALA A 212 -12.72 10.00 5.53
N ARG A 213 -13.62 10.71 6.22
CA ARG A 213 -14.74 10.08 6.94
C ARG A 213 -15.75 9.48 5.97
N GLU A 214 -16.06 10.19 4.90
CA GLU A 214 -16.96 9.70 3.86
C GLU A 214 -16.42 8.44 3.17
N LEU A 215 -15.11 8.41 2.87
CA LEU A 215 -14.46 7.22 2.31
C LEU A 215 -14.58 6.00 3.24
N VAL A 216 -14.41 6.19 4.54
CA VAL A 216 -14.58 5.12 5.54
C VAL A 216 -16.02 4.63 5.57
N GLU A 217 -17.00 5.54 5.58
CA GLU A 217 -18.42 5.19 5.61
C GLU A 217 -18.89 4.47 4.34
N ARG A 218 -18.51 4.96 3.16
CA ARG A 218 -18.83 4.32 1.88
C ARG A 218 -18.17 2.94 1.79
N TYR A 219 -16.89 2.82 2.15
CA TYR A 219 -16.18 1.53 2.12
C TYR A 219 -16.77 0.52 3.12
N ALA A 220 -17.26 0.98 4.28
CA ALA A 220 -17.87 0.11 5.27
C ALA A 220 -19.26 -0.39 4.85
N SER A 221 -20.07 0.45 4.20
CA SER A 221 -21.48 0.19 3.90
C SER A 221 -21.72 -0.43 2.51
N ASP A 222 -20.92 -0.10 1.50
CA ASP A 222 -21.12 -0.61 0.14
C ASP A 222 -20.29 -1.87 -0.14
N HIS A 223 -20.97 -3.02 -0.11
CA HIS A 223 -20.37 -4.33 -0.36
C HIS A 223 -19.85 -4.53 -1.79
N ARG A 224 -20.25 -3.68 -2.75
CA ARG A 224 -19.81 -3.77 -4.14
C ARG A 224 -18.39 -3.25 -4.33
N ILE A 225 -17.97 -2.30 -3.50
CA ILE A 225 -16.62 -1.69 -3.55
C ILE A 225 -15.72 -2.19 -2.44
N ARG A 226 -16.29 -2.79 -1.38
CA ARG A 226 -15.55 -3.36 -0.28
C ARG A 226 -14.88 -4.68 -0.70
N ALA A 227 -13.57 -4.74 -0.58
CA ALA A 227 -12.82 -5.97 -0.80
C ALA A 227 -13.35 -7.07 0.15
N PRO A 228 -13.48 -8.32 -0.32
CA PRO A 228 -13.81 -9.42 0.56
C PRO A 228 -12.77 -9.50 1.67
N ARG A 229 -13.23 -9.69 2.91
CA ARG A 229 -12.30 -9.99 4.00
C ARG A 229 -11.47 -11.19 3.57
N LEU A 230 -10.15 -11.07 3.63
CA LEU A 230 -9.25 -12.22 3.59
C LEU A 230 -9.70 -13.15 4.72
N VAL A 231 -10.51 -14.16 4.37
CA VAL A 231 -10.97 -15.16 5.30
C VAL A 231 -9.71 -15.88 5.77
N LEU A 232 -9.52 -15.95 7.09
CA LEU A 232 -8.54 -16.82 7.70
C LEU A 232 -8.66 -18.18 7.01
N ALA A 233 -7.60 -18.63 6.33
CA ALA A 233 -7.46 -20.07 6.16
C ALA A 233 -7.40 -20.61 7.59
N THR A 234 -8.53 -21.16 8.06
CA THR A 234 -8.58 -21.88 9.33
C THR A 234 -7.61 -23.03 9.22
N THR A 235 -6.52 -22.91 10.00
CA THR A 235 -5.61 -23.95 10.53
C THR A 235 -5.24 -25.09 9.61
#